data_AF-A0A919KV23-F1
#
_entry.id   AF-A0A919KV23-F1
#
_cell.length_a   1.000
_cell.length_b   1.000
_cell.length_c   1.000
_cell.angle_alpha   90.00
_cell.angle_beta   90.00
_cell.angle_gamma   90.00
#
_symmetry.space_group_name_H-M   'P 1'
#
loop_
_entity.id
_entity.type
_entity.pdbx_description
1 polymer ?
#
loop_
_entity_poly.entity_id
_entity_poly.type
_entity_poly.pdbx_seq_one_letter_code
_entity_poly.pdbx_strand_id
1 'polypeptide(L)' 'MHVFDCFACAIHRMAPLCEYCRVPIIGQGVEVDGRGYCGAHCSRAEGRAGIIDRA' A
#
# COMPACT_ATOMS: atom_id res chain seq x y z
N MET A 1 6.58 -7.74 21.37
CA MET A 1 5.29 -7.05 21.63
C MET A 1 5.51 -5.58 21.36
N HIS A 2 4.66 -4.94 20.55
CA HIS A 2 4.72 -3.50 20.28
C HIS A 2 3.45 -2.85 20.82
N VAL A 3 3.60 -1.76 21.58
CA VAL A 3 2.50 -0.90 22.05
C VAL A 3 2.72 0.48 21.42
N PHE A 4 1.65 1.06 20.89
CA PHE A 4 1.68 2.38 20.24
C PHE A 4 0.65 3.28 20.90
N ASP A 5 0.96 4.58 20.98
CA ASP A 5 0.07 5.56 21.60
C ASP A 5 -1.17 5.87 20.74
N CYS A 6 -1.11 5.65 19.42
CA CYS A 6 -2.24 5.82 18.51
C CYS A 6 -2.08 5.02 17.21
N PHE A 7 -3.17 4.92 16.42
CA PHE A 7 -3.16 4.23 15.12
C PHE A 7 -2.19 4.86 14.11
N ALA A 8 -2.03 6.18 14.10
CA ALA A 8 -1.11 6.84 13.17
C ALA A 8 0.34 6.41 13.43
N CYS A 9 0.75 6.29 14.70
CA CYS A 9 2.08 5.78 15.07
C CYS A 9 2.26 4.31 14.65
N ALA A 10 1.23 3.48 14.82
CA ALA A 10 1.26 2.08 14.40
C ALA A 10 1.40 1.94 12.87
N ILE A 11 0.58 2.68 12.11
CA ILE A 11 0.60 2.69 10.64
C ILE A 11 1.97 3.15 10.14
N HIS A 12 2.50 4.25 10.70
CA HIS A 12 3.80 4.78 10.26
C HIS A 12 4.95 3.79 10.47
N ARG A 13 4.90 2.98 11.54
CA ARG A 13 5.96 2.01 11.87
C ARG A 13 5.80 0.67 11.14
N MET A 14 4.57 0.23 10.89
CA MET A 14 4.27 -1.15 10.50
C MET A 14 3.71 -1.30 9.08
N ALA A 15 3.07 -0.26 8.52
CA ALA A 15 2.49 -0.39 7.20
C ALA A 15 3.59 -0.39 6.11
N PRO A 16 3.50 -1.28 5.11
CA PRO A 16 4.37 -1.21 3.95
C PRO A 16 4.11 0.09 3.18
N LEU A 17 5.13 0.57 2.47
CA LEU A 17 5.01 1.78 1.65
C LEU A 17 4.66 1.41 0.21
N CYS A 18 3.87 2.25 -0.45
CA CYS A 18 3.63 2.13 -1.89
C CYS A 18 4.93 2.34 -2.67
N GLU A 19 5.25 1.42 -3.57
CA GLU A 19 6.47 1.48 -4.41
C GLU A 19 6.51 2.74 -5.32
N TYR A 20 5.36 3.30 -5.67
CA TYR A 20 5.25 4.50 -6.52
C TYR A 20 5.21 5.81 -5.72
N CYS A 21 4.21 6.00 -4.85
CA CYS A 21 3.99 7.28 -4.17
C CYS A 21 4.50 7.32 -2.72
N ARG A 22 5.01 6.20 -2.19
CA ARG A 22 5.56 6.05 -0.83
C ARG A 22 4.62 6.39 0.32
N VAL A 23 3.31 6.51 0.07
CA VAL A 23 2.33 6.60 1.16
C VAL A 23 2.19 5.22 1.83
N PRO A 24 1.91 5.16 3.14
CA PRO A 24 1.60 3.91 3.82
C PRO A 24 0.39 3.23 3.15
N ILE A 25 0.53 1.95 2.83
CA ILE A 25 -0.57 1.14 2.29
C ILE A 25 -1.48 0.76 3.46
N ILE A 26 -2.66 1.36 3.49
CA ILE A 26 -3.70 1.12 4.49
C ILE A 26 -5.00 0.73 3.77
N GLY A 27 -5.62 -0.39 4.15
CA GLY A 27 -6.82 -0.92 3.48
C GLY A 27 -6.53 -1.87 2.31
N GLN A 28 -7.27 -1.75 1.21
CA GLN A 28 -7.14 -2.61 0.02
C GLN A 28 -5.96 -2.17 -0.88
N GLY A 29 -4.75 -2.54 -0.47
CA GLY A 29 -3.56 -2.46 -1.32
C GLY A 29 -3.63 -3.39 -2.53
N VAL A 30 -2.81 -3.10 -3.52
CA VAL A 30 -2.70 -3.83 -4.79
C VAL A 30 -1.29 -4.40 -4.88
N GLU A 31 -1.16 -5.71 -5.09
CA GLU A 31 0.15 -6.35 -5.28
C GLU A 31 0.30 -6.88 -6.71
N VAL A 32 1.36 -6.44 -7.43
CA VAL A 32 1.64 -6.88 -8.81
C VAL A 32 3.13 -7.24 -8.94
N ASP A 33 3.40 -8.48 -9.36
CA ASP A 33 4.77 -9.02 -9.51
C ASP A 33 5.64 -8.79 -8.26
N GLY A 34 5.08 -9.08 -7.08
CA GLY A 34 5.77 -8.96 -5.79
C GLY A 34 5.97 -7.51 -5.31
N ARG A 35 5.28 -6.53 -5.91
CA ARG A 35 5.34 -5.12 -5.51
C ARG A 35 4.01 -4.61 -5.00
N GLY A 36 4.06 -3.94 -3.85
CA GLY A 36 2.90 -3.36 -3.19
C GLY A 36 2.61 -1.91 -3.59
N TYR A 37 1.35 -1.64 -3.86
CA TYR A 37 0.82 -0.32 -4.22
C TYR A 37 -0.36 0.05 -3.34
N CYS A 38 -0.53 1.35 -3.08
CA CYS A 38 -1.70 1.84 -2.34
C CYS A 38 -3.02 1.74 -3.13
N GLY A 39 -2.99 1.37 -4.42
CA GLY A 39 -4.17 1.18 -5.25
C GLY A 39 -3.87 1.07 -6.74
N ALA A 40 -4.91 0.85 -7.54
CA ALA A 40 -4.80 0.61 -8.99
C ALA A 40 -4.22 1.80 -9.77
N HIS A 41 -4.43 3.04 -9.30
CA HIS A 41 -3.83 4.23 -9.93
C HIS A 41 -2.29 4.17 -9.90
N CYS A 42 -1.72 3.86 -8.74
CA CYS A 42 -0.26 3.82 -8.57
C CYS A 42 0.37 2.63 -9.31
N SER A 43 -0.28 1.46 -9.30
CA SER A 43 0.24 0.31 -10.06
C SER A 43 0.24 0.58 -11.57
N ARG A 44 -0.84 1.19 -12.09
CA ARG A 44 -0.94 1.59 -13.51
C ARG A 44 0.07 2.69 -13.87
N ALA A 45 0.33 3.64 -12.98
CA ALA A 45 1.32 4.69 -13.19
C ALA A 45 2.75 4.15 -13.33
N GLU A 46 3.09 3.04 -12.64
CA GLU A 46 4.36 2.33 -12.84
C GLU A 46 4.33 1.37 -14.06
N GLY A 47 3.28 1.43 -14.89
CA GLY A 47 3.13 0.53 -16.05
C GLY A 47 2.78 -0.92 -15.67
N ARG A 48 2.48 -1.17 -14.38
CA ARG A 48 2.06 -2.48 -13.88
C ARG A 48 0.54 -2.60 -13.93
N ALA A 49 0.06 -3.03 -15.09
CA ALA A 49 -1.34 -3.33 -15.32
C ALA A 49 -1.63 -4.78 -14.90
N GLY A 50 -2.36 -4.96 -13.80
CA GLY A 50 -2.64 -6.32 -13.31
C GLY A 50 -3.84 -6.48 -12.37
N ILE A 51 -4.53 -5.42 -11.94
CA ILE A 51 -5.66 -5.56 -11.02
C ILE A 51 -6.93 -4.86 -11.55
N ILE A 52 -7.98 -5.67 -11.63
CA ILE A 52 -9.38 -5.25 -11.73
C ILE A 52 -9.86 -5.08 -10.29
N ASP A 53 -10.05 -3.84 -9.88
CA ASP A 53 -10.76 -3.50 -8.66
C ASP A 53 -12.16 -4.11 -8.73
N ARG A 54 -12.45 -5.09 -7.87
CA ARG A 54 -13.81 -5.56 -7.61
C ARG A 54 -14.18 -5.12 -6.20
N ALA A 55 -14.36 -3.81 -6.03
CA ALA A 55 -15.13 -3.28 -4.92
C ALA A 55 -16.63 -3.50 -5.18
#